data_AF-A0A840NQ92-F1
#
_entry.id   AF-A0A840NQ92-F1
#
_cell.length_a   1.000
_cell.length_b   1.000
_cell.length_c   1.000
_cell.angle_alpha   90.00
_cell.angle_beta   90.00
_cell.angle_gamma   90.00
#
_symmetry.space_group_name_H-M   'P 1'
#
loop_
_entity.id
_entity.type
_entity.pdbx_description
1 polymer ?
#
loop_
_entity_poly.entity_id
_entity_poly.type
_entity_poly.pdbx_seq_one_letter_code
_entity_poly.pdbx_strand_id
1 'polypeptide(L)'
;MYGAYKLRKISISKKALLSCTAAVAVMLFSTHFNTYAKILKVENGEEKTASGNSYDAIEATGGGKINGKDFKIVSSDAEKFLTGVTSKDSGSEIKLTGTTTIEKVKNGFYAEKDGKIVSENLTIKGIGIGIGVVVQDSDRKIELNGKTIIQNVDIGFYTSNDSKIVSGNLTIIGSESEKTTTGIKASNNSKVELNRKITIEKVVNGLDIQNGATIKMTDGSITASQIGALFNASKNDKNKRENVTISSGKDNAFMDKGLNADKSTVALNNVGVTQANTGILANDSSVITVTGGSFSGKTDWVYAKQDSTIALDEKTTLTSSDGHGLHADGPKSQIAKDRRSCKRKTNGIICRKR
;
A
#
# COMPACT_ATOMS: atom_id res chain seq x y z
N MET A 1 10.00 -42.09 72.52
CA MET A 1 11.45 -42.35 72.63
C MET A 1 11.91 -42.97 71.31
N TYR A 2 12.47 -42.15 70.42
CA TYR A 2 12.92 -42.56 69.09
C TYR A 2 14.37 -43.06 69.14
N GLY A 3 14.63 -44.17 68.47
CA GLY A 3 15.88 -44.93 68.50
C GLY A 3 17.00 -44.33 67.65
N ALA A 4 18.23 -44.49 68.14
CA ALA A 4 19.47 -44.14 67.46
C ALA A 4 20.09 -45.39 66.81
N TYR A 5 20.42 -45.32 65.52
CA TYR A 5 21.36 -46.27 64.90
C TYR A 5 22.28 -45.59 63.86
N LYS A 6 23.52 -45.42 64.30
CA LYS A 6 24.81 -45.83 63.69
C LYS A 6 25.07 -45.49 62.20
N LEU A 7 25.97 -44.52 62.04
CA LEU A 7 26.65 -44.09 60.81
C LEU A 7 27.43 -45.23 60.11
N ARG A 8 27.22 -45.39 58.79
CA ARG A 8 28.14 -46.10 57.89
C ARG A 8 29.11 -45.10 57.24
N LYS A 9 30.41 -45.34 57.42
CA LYS A 9 31.48 -44.80 56.57
C LYS A 9 31.44 -45.51 55.22
N ILE A 10 31.36 -44.76 54.12
CA ILE A 10 31.73 -45.26 52.79
C ILE A 10 32.76 -44.30 52.19
N SER A 11 33.79 -44.96 51.66
CA SER A 11 35.07 -44.48 51.13
C SER A 11 34.96 -43.43 50.02
N ILE A 12 35.83 -42.42 50.10
CA ILE A 12 36.06 -41.38 49.09
C ILE A 12 37.08 -41.92 48.07
N SER A 13 36.67 -42.15 46.82
CA SER A 13 37.62 -42.26 45.70
C SER A 13 37.86 -40.89 45.08
N LYS A 14 39.08 -40.38 45.27
CA LYS A 14 39.64 -39.18 44.62
C LYS A 14 39.54 -39.30 43.10
N LYS A 15 38.80 -38.41 42.44
CA LYS A 15 39.11 -37.93 41.09
C LYS A 15 38.28 -36.67 40.76
N ALA A 16 39.02 -35.57 40.59
CA ALA A 16 38.70 -34.36 39.84
C ALA A 16 37.47 -33.54 40.27
N LEU A 17 37.64 -32.68 41.29
CA LEU A 17 36.94 -31.39 41.36
C LEU A 17 37.93 -30.31 40.91
N LEU A 18 37.91 -30.00 39.62
CA LEU A 18 38.43 -28.75 39.09
C LEU A 18 37.22 -28.02 38.47
N SER A 19 36.31 -27.52 39.32
CA SER A 19 35.27 -26.59 38.86
C SER A 19 35.80 -25.18 39.08
N CYS A 20 36.35 -24.60 38.02
CA CYS A 20 36.71 -23.18 37.98
C CYS A 20 35.50 -22.32 38.35
N THR A 21 35.70 -21.45 39.32
CA THR A 21 34.83 -20.31 39.59
C THR A 21 34.86 -19.39 38.38
N ALA A 22 33.93 -19.57 37.44
CA ALA A 22 33.67 -18.57 36.42
C ALA A 22 32.94 -17.40 37.09
N ALA A 23 33.68 -16.35 37.44
CA ALA A 23 33.09 -15.07 37.78
C ALA A 23 32.39 -14.52 36.53
N VAL A 24 31.08 -14.70 36.44
CA VAL A 24 30.24 -14.01 35.45
C VAL A 24 30.16 -12.55 35.90
N ALA A 25 31.07 -11.72 35.38
CA ALA A 25 30.89 -10.28 35.40
C ALA A 25 29.70 -9.95 34.48
N VAL A 26 28.50 -9.90 35.05
CA VAL A 26 27.36 -9.25 34.40
C VAL A 26 27.69 -7.76 34.37
N MET A 27 28.32 -7.29 33.28
CA MET A 27 28.34 -5.87 32.99
C MET A 27 26.92 -5.44 32.65
N LEU A 28 26.19 -5.00 33.68
CA LEU A 28 25.05 -4.11 33.52
C LEU A 28 25.57 -2.80 32.93
N PHE A 29 25.61 -2.72 31.60
CA PHE A 29 25.53 -1.43 30.93
C PHE A 29 24.08 -0.95 31.04
N SER A 30 23.70 -0.52 32.24
CA SER A 30 22.62 0.44 32.43
C SER A 30 23.17 1.83 32.08
N THR A 31 23.66 2.01 30.85
CA THR A 31 23.73 3.35 30.30
C THR A 31 22.31 3.71 29.94
N HIS A 32 21.65 4.45 30.83
CA HIS A 32 20.59 5.35 30.44
C HIS A 32 21.17 6.27 29.36
N PHE A 33 21.08 5.82 28.11
CA PHE A 33 21.32 6.67 26.96
C PHE A 33 20.23 7.74 27.03
N ASN A 34 20.57 8.89 27.61
CA ASN A 34 20.05 10.17 27.14
C ASN A 34 20.60 10.36 25.72
N THR A 35 20.15 9.54 24.77
CA THR A 35 20.49 9.67 23.36
C THR A 35 19.71 10.87 22.84
N TYR A 36 20.40 12.00 22.69
CA TYR A 36 19.92 13.07 21.83
C TYR A 36 19.61 12.48 20.45
N ALA A 37 18.45 12.83 19.91
CA ALA A 37 18.01 12.37 18.60
C ALA A 37 19.07 12.69 17.54
N LYS A 38 19.46 11.69 16.77
CA LYS A 38 20.48 11.80 15.73
C LYS A 38 19.79 12.09 14.41
N ILE A 39 19.77 13.35 14.02
CA ILE A 39 19.17 13.81 12.76
C ILE A 39 20.28 14.03 11.73
N LEU A 40 20.12 13.46 10.52
CA LEU A 40 20.96 13.84 9.37
C LEU A 40 20.26 14.98 8.63
N LYS A 41 20.73 16.19 8.84
CA LYS A 41 20.20 17.38 8.17
C LYS A 41 21.26 17.98 7.24
N VAL A 42 20.84 18.40 6.05
CA VAL A 42 21.60 19.28 5.14
C VAL A 42 20.69 20.42 4.68
N GLU A 43 21.27 21.60 4.51
CA GLU A 43 20.54 22.81 4.10
C GLU A 43 21.40 23.72 3.22
N ASN A 44 20.77 24.69 2.56
CA ASN A 44 21.46 25.78 1.83
C ASN A 44 22.45 25.27 0.76
N GLY A 45 22.05 24.25 0.00
CA GLY A 45 22.86 23.67 -1.07
C GLY A 45 23.98 22.73 -0.61
N GLU A 46 24.11 22.46 0.70
CA GLU A 46 25.07 21.49 1.22
C GLU A 46 24.81 20.10 0.63
N GLU A 47 25.87 19.37 0.27
CA GLU A 47 25.79 17.99 -0.16
C GLU A 47 26.54 17.06 0.80
N LYS A 48 25.90 15.95 1.17
CA LYS A 48 26.47 14.99 2.11
C LYS A 48 26.28 13.55 1.64
N THR A 49 27.33 12.75 1.83
CA THR A 49 27.29 11.30 1.61
C THR A 49 27.48 10.58 2.95
N ALA A 50 26.66 9.58 3.22
CA ALA A 50 26.81 8.73 4.40
C ALA A 50 26.32 7.30 4.14
N SER A 51 26.85 6.33 4.88
CA SER A 51 26.52 4.91 4.72
C SER A 51 26.36 4.21 6.08
N GLY A 52 25.46 3.24 6.18
CA GLY A 52 25.35 2.30 7.31
C GLY A 52 24.98 2.90 8.67
N ASN A 53 24.62 4.18 8.71
CA ASN A 53 24.33 4.90 9.94
C ASN A 53 22.86 4.73 10.36
N SER A 54 22.62 4.75 11.67
CA SER A 54 21.28 4.90 12.25
C SER A 54 20.98 6.37 12.53
N TYR A 55 19.75 6.80 12.23
CA TYR A 55 19.23 8.15 12.48
C TYR A 55 17.80 8.10 13.04
N ASP A 56 17.36 9.16 13.70
CA ASP A 56 15.95 9.36 14.08
C ASP A 56 15.15 9.95 12.91
N ALA A 57 15.78 10.83 12.14
CA ALA A 57 15.22 11.46 10.95
C ALA A 57 16.31 11.91 9.98
N ILE A 58 15.93 12.05 8.71
CA ILE A 58 16.77 12.58 7.64
C ILE A 58 16.03 13.74 6.96
N GLU A 59 16.71 14.86 6.76
CA GLU A 59 16.11 16.06 6.19
C GLU A 59 17.07 16.77 5.22
N ALA A 60 16.54 17.11 4.04
CA ALA A 60 17.22 17.96 3.07
C ALA A 60 16.31 19.15 2.69
N THR A 61 16.79 20.37 2.95
CA THR A 61 16.07 21.64 2.70
C THR A 61 16.93 22.64 1.95
N GLY A 62 16.32 23.70 1.41
CA GLY A 62 17.05 24.83 0.81
C GLY A 62 18.08 24.44 -0.26
N GLY A 63 17.78 23.44 -1.09
CA GLY A 63 18.69 22.95 -2.13
C GLY A 63 19.69 21.88 -1.67
N GLY A 64 19.64 21.47 -0.41
CA GLY A 64 20.56 20.49 0.17
C GLY A 64 20.39 19.08 -0.40
N LYS A 65 21.46 18.29 -0.43
CA LYS A 65 21.50 16.96 -1.06
C LYS A 65 22.07 15.89 -0.15
N ILE A 66 21.42 14.74 -0.10
CA ILE A 66 21.90 13.58 0.68
C ILE A 66 22.01 12.36 -0.25
N ASN A 67 23.22 11.80 -0.32
CA ASN A 67 23.48 10.50 -0.91
C ASN A 67 23.67 9.47 0.22
N GLY A 68 22.63 8.70 0.50
CA GLY A 68 22.60 7.68 1.53
C GLY A 68 22.79 6.26 1.00
N LYS A 69 23.43 5.41 1.80
CA LYS A 69 23.51 3.97 1.55
C LYS A 69 23.21 3.16 2.81
N ASP A 70 22.35 2.15 2.69
CA ASP A 70 22.05 1.20 3.76
C ASP A 70 21.65 1.86 5.10
N PHE A 71 20.72 2.83 5.03
CA PHE A 71 20.29 3.58 6.22
C PHE A 71 19.25 2.85 7.06
N LYS A 72 19.36 3.06 8.38
CA LYS A 72 18.36 2.66 9.35
C LYS A 72 17.80 3.90 10.04
N ILE A 73 16.51 4.18 9.84
CA ILE A 73 15.82 5.29 10.47
C ILE A 73 14.89 4.70 11.53
N VAL A 74 15.14 4.97 12.80
CA VAL A 74 14.29 4.51 13.90
C VAL A 74 14.07 5.70 14.82
N SER A 75 12.85 6.24 14.80
CA SER A 75 12.51 7.34 15.68
C SER A 75 12.52 6.88 17.14
N SER A 76 13.26 7.59 17.97
CA SER A 76 13.22 7.46 19.44
C SER A 76 11.90 7.96 20.03
N ASP A 77 11.23 8.89 19.34
CA ASP A 77 9.95 9.49 19.73
C ASP A 77 9.14 9.88 18.49
N ALA A 78 8.10 9.09 18.20
CA ALA A 78 7.24 9.26 17.04
C ALA A 78 6.37 10.54 17.08
N GLU A 79 6.21 11.15 18.26
CA GLU A 79 5.51 12.44 18.39
C GLU A 79 6.44 13.61 18.05
N LYS A 80 7.75 13.47 18.29
CA LYS A 80 8.75 14.47 17.94
C LYS A 80 9.21 14.38 16.49
N PHE A 81 9.43 13.16 16.00
CA PHE A 81 9.85 12.90 14.61
C PHE A 81 8.73 12.19 13.87
N LEU A 82 7.78 12.99 13.39
CA LEU A 82 6.63 12.48 12.66
C LEU A 82 7.05 11.78 11.36
N THR A 83 8.12 12.26 10.71
CA THR A 83 8.56 11.78 9.40
C THR A 83 9.99 11.23 9.45
N GLY A 84 10.22 10.06 8.84
CA GLY A 84 11.54 9.44 8.77
C GLY A 84 12.50 10.13 7.77
N VAL A 85 12.03 10.41 6.56
CA VAL A 85 12.82 11.09 5.51
C VAL A 85 12.01 12.20 4.87
N THR A 86 12.56 13.41 4.89
CA THR A 86 11.95 14.63 4.36
C THR A 86 12.85 15.30 3.33
N SER A 87 12.34 15.54 2.13
CA SER A 87 12.98 16.42 1.15
C SER A 87 12.06 17.57 0.81
N LYS A 88 12.55 18.79 0.95
CA LYS A 88 11.73 20.00 0.83
C LYS A 88 12.49 21.14 0.16
N ASP A 89 11.78 21.99 -0.57
CA ASP A 89 12.32 23.13 -1.32
C ASP A 89 13.04 22.72 -2.62
N SER A 90 13.12 23.67 -3.54
CA SER A 90 13.71 23.47 -4.86
C SER A 90 15.20 23.18 -4.76
N GLY A 91 15.65 22.21 -5.56
CA GLY A 91 17.02 21.71 -5.57
C GLY A 91 17.32 20.67 -4.49
N SER A 92 16.45 20.49 -3.49
CA SER A 92 16.68 19.51 -2.43
C SER A 92 16.43 18.10 -2.92
N GLU A 93 17.36 17.20 -2.63
CA GLU A 93 17.31 15.82 -3.13
C GLU A 93 17.87 14.83 -2.11
N ILE A 94 17.14 13.72 -1.90
CA ILE A 94 17.63 12.60 -1.12
C ILE A 94 17.64 11.36 -2.00
N LYS A 95 18.84 10.80 -2.23
CA LYS A 95 19.05 9.57 -2.97
C LYS A 95 19.53 8.47 -2.02
N LEU A 96 18.77 7.39 -1.95
CA LEU A 96 19.00 6.26 -1.05
C LEU A 96 19.28 4.99 -1.84
N THR A 97 20.46 4.43 -1.66
CA THR A 97 20.93 3.20 -2.31
C THR A 97 21.03 2.05 -1.31
N GLY A 98 21.05 0.82 -1.81
CA GLY A 98 21.06 -0.38 -0.98
C GLY A 98 19.70 -0.60 -0.31
N THR A 99 19.71 -0.86 1.00
CA THR A 99 18.50 -1.13 1.79
C THR A 99 18.26 -0.05 2.86
N THR A 100 17.19 0.71 2.69
CA THR A 100 16.72 1.64 3.72
C THR A 100 15.58 1.03 4.53
N THR A 101 15.68 1.11 5.86
CA THR A 101 14.60 0.71 6.78
C THR A 101 14.16 1.91 7.60
N ILE A 102 12.84 2.12 7.72
CA ILE A 102 12.23 3.17 8.54
C ILE A 102 11.25 2.52 9.52
N GLU A 103 11.41 2.79 10.81
CA GLU A 103 10.54 2.26 11.85
C GLU A 103 10.11 3.34 12.84
N LYS A 104 8.95 3.12 13.47
CA LYS A 104 8.42 3.95 14.56
C LYS A 104 8.14 5.41 14.18
N VAL A 105 7.77 5.65 12.93
CA VAL A 105 7.37 6.99 12.44
C VAL A 105 5.88 7.02 12.11
N LYS A 106 5.28 8.21 12.06
CA LYS A 106 3.94 8.40 11.49
C LYS A 106 4.01 8.40 9.97
N ASN A 107 4.99 9.08 9.40
CA ASN A 107 5.23 9.16 7.97
C ASN A 107 6.60 8.58 7.58
N GLY A 108 6.66 7.73 6.56
CA GLY A 108 7.93 7.18 6.09
C GLY A 108 8.73 8.22 5.28
N PHE A 109 8.29 8.46 4.05
CA PHE A 109 8.85 9.47 3.15
C PHE A 109 7.88 10.64 2.97
N TYR A 110 8.43 11.85 2.89
CA TYR A 110 7.68 13.06 2.63
C TYR A 110 8.44 14.01 1.69
N ALA A 111 7.83 14.32 0.55
CA ALA A 111 8.35 15.29 -0.41
C ALA A 111 7.34 16.43 -0.62
N GLU A 112 7.82 17.68 -0.48
CA GLU A 112 7.05 18.91 -0.74
C GLU A 112 7.93 19.98 -1.42
N LYS A 113 7.32 21.04 -1.97
CA LYS A 113 8.04 22.24 -2.45
C LYS A 113 9.26 22.02 -3.38
N ASP A 114 9.18 21.11 -4.34
CA ASP A 114 10.23 20.66 -5.29
C ASP A 114 11.26 19.68 -4.74
N GLY A 115 11.10 19.23 -3.51
CA GLY A 115 11.90 18.16 -2.93
C GLY A 115 11.74 16.85 -3.71
N LYS A 116 12.84 16.11 -3.86
CA LYS A 116 12.90 14.84 -4.58
C LYS A 116 13.47 13.74 -3.69
N ILE A 117 12.83 12.57 -3.72
CA ILE A 117 13.34 11.39 -3.04
C ILE A 117 13.42 10.23 -4.04
N VAL A 118 14.59 9.62 -4.14
CA VAL A 118 14.82 8.40 -4.91
C VAL A 118 15.32 7.32 -3.96
N SER A 119 14.73 6.13 -4.00
CA SER A 119 15.15 5.01 -3.17
C SER A 119 15.20 3.70 -3.97
N GLU A 120 16.17 2.84 -3.63
CA GLU A 120 16.22 1.46 -4.11
C GLU A 120 15.31 0.56 -3.27
N ASN A 121 15.87 -0.20 -2.32
CA ASN A 121 15.07 -1.08 -1.46
C ASN A 121 14.63 -0.32 -0.21
N LEU A 122 13.33 -0.36 0.06
CA LEU A 122 12.70 0.41 1.12
C LEU A 122 11.80 -0.49 1.95
N THR A 123 11.98 -0.46 3.26
CA THR A 123 11.02 -1.02 4.22
C THR A 123 10.55 0.08 5.17
N ILE A 124 9.25 0.29 5.25
CA ILE A 124 8.62 1.22 6.20
C ILE A 124 7.69 0.43 7.11
N LYS A 125 7.92 0.53 8.42
CA LYS A 125 7.03 0.01 9.46
C LYS A 125 6.57 1.16 10.35
N GLY A 126 5.37 1.65 10.07
CA GLY A 126 4.75 2.73 10.83
C GLY A 126 4.32 2.30 12.23
N ILE A 127 3.70 3.23 12.96
CA ILE A 127 3.15 3.02 14.31
C ILE A 127 1.65 2.67 14.32
N GLY A 128 1.07 2.36 13.16
CA GLY A 128 -0.37 2.07 13.01
C GLY A 128 -1.22 3.31 12.78
N ILE A 129 -0.59 4.49 12.63
CA ILE A 129 -1.19 5.72 12.13
C ILE A 129 -0.24 6.41 11.15
N GLY A 130 -0.79 7.23 10.27
CA GLY A 130 -0.03 8.06 9.31
C GLY A 130 0.18 7.38 7.95
N ILE A 131 1.20 7.81 7.21
CA ILE A 131 1.33 7.52 5.78
C ILE A 131 2.71 6.97 5.42
N GLY A 132 2.78 5.87 4.67
CA GLY A 132 4.06 5.32 4.21
C GLY A 132 4.86 6.31 3.36
N VAL A 133 4.31 6.75 2.24
CA VAL A 133 4.95 7.71 1.32
C VAL A 133 4.00 8.83 0.96
N VAL A 134 4.46 10.07 1.12
CA VAL A 134 3.69 11.30 0.89
C VAL A 134 4.38 12.15 -0.17
N VAL A 135 3.62 12.56 -1.18
CA VAL A 135 4.03 13.59 -2.13
C VAL A 135 2.91 14.60 -2.31
N GLN A 136 3.19 15.88 -2.07
CA GLN A 136 2.21 16.94 -2.20
C GLN A 136 2.79 18.08 -3.04
N ASP A 137 1.90 18.83 -3.69
CA ASP A 137 2.18 19.96 -4.59
C ASP A 137 2.56 19.56 -6.02
N SER A 138 2.44 20.53 -6.94
CA SER A 138 2.58 20.34 -8.38
C SER A 138 4.00 19.94 -8.79
N ASP A 139 4.11 19.03 -9.76
CA ASP A 139 5.39 18.62 -10.40
C ASP A 139 6.40 17.92 -9.47
N ARG A 140 5.92 17.41 -8.33
CA ARG A 140 6.75 16.69 -7.35
C ARG A 140 6.85 15.21 -7.65
N LYS A 141 7.98 14.60 -7.28
CA LYS A 141 8.25 13.20 -7.61
C LYS A 141 8.98 12.43 -6.51
N ILE A 142 8.46 11.25 -6.19
CA ILE A 142 9.20 10.20 -5.50
C ILE A 142 9.35 8.99 -6.43
N GLU A 143 10.55 8.43 -6.50
CA GLU A 143 10.89 7.25 -7.29
C GLU A 143 11.40 6.12 -6.41
N LEU A 144 10.72 4.98 -6.46
CA LEU A 144 11.04 3.77 -5.69
C LEU A 144 11.40 2.66 -6.67
N ASN A 145 12.70 2.49 -6.90
CA ASN A 145 13.24 1.70 -8.01
C ASN A 145 13.47 0.23 -7.65
N GLY A 146 13.64 -0.08 -6.37
CA GLY A 146 13.82 -1.44 -5.84
C GLY A 146 12.57 -1.99 -5.15
N LYS A 147 12.74 -3.01 -4.31
CA LYS A 147 11.62 -3.60 -3.56
C LYS A 147 11.15 -2.63 -2.48
N THR A 148 9.86 -2.32 -2.47
CA THR A 148 9.25 -1.47 -1.42
C THR A 148 8.27 -2.28 -0.60
N ILE A 149 8.42 -2.25 0.73
CA ILE A 149 7.49 -2.85 1.69
C ILE A 149 7.00 -1.77 2.65
N ILE A 150 5.69 -1.62 2.78
CA ILE A 150 5.06 -0.66 3.70
C ILE A 150 4.07 -1.42 4.57
N GLN A 151 4.19 -1.26 5.88
CA GLN A 151 3.36 -1.95 6.85
C GLN A 151 2.94 -1.02 7.99
N ASN A 152 1.76 -1.30 8.56
CA ASN A 152 1.29 -0.66 9.79
C ASN A 152 1.15 0.88 9.67
N VAL A 153 0.44 1.33 8.64
CA VAL A 153 0.11 2.74 8.35
C VAL A 153 -1.38 2.87 8.01
N ASP A 154 -1.95 4.07 8.11
CA ASP A 154 -3.33 4.35 7.66
C ASP A 154 -3.42 4.41 6.13
N ILE A 155 -2.38 4.94 5.49
CA ILE A 155 -2.30 5.04 4.04
C ILE A 155 -0.92 4.56 3.58
N GLY A 156 -0.85 3.63 2.62
CA GLY A 156 0.42 3.21 2.05
C GLY A 156 1.10 4.35 1.29
N PHE A 157 0.45 4.81 0.21
CA PHE A 157 0.87 5.98 -0.57
C PHE A 157 -0.20 7.06 -0.58
N TYR A 158 0.19 8.32 -0.40
CA TYR A 158 -0.65 9.48 -0.59
C TYR A 158 0.01 10.47 -1.55
N THR A 159 -0.71 10.82 -2.61
CA THR A 159 -0.26 11.83 -3.59
C THR A 159 -1.39 12.79 -3.92
N SER A 160 -1.09 14.09 -4.00
CA SER A 160 -2.08 15.13 -4.31
C SER A 160 -1.50 16.30 -5.10
N ASN A 161 -2.36 17.04 -5.80
CA ASN A 161 -2.05 18.31 -6.48
C ASN A 161 -0.97 18.13 -7.57
N ASP A 162 -1.27 17.38 -8.63
CA ASP A 162 -0.37 17.15 -9.78
C ASP A 162 0.99 16.49 -9.46
N SER A 163 1.21 16.05 -8.22
CA SER A 163 2.39 15.25 -7.83
C SER A 163 2.39 13.84 -8.41
N LYS A 164 3.56 13.19 -8.37
CA LYS A 164 3.79 11.87 -8.94
C LYS A 164 4.55 10.93 -7.99
N ILE A 165 4.08 9.68 -7.89
CA ILE A 165 4.83 8.57 -7.30
C ILE A 165 5.06 7.52 -8.39
N VAL A 166 6.29 7.01 -8.48
CA VAL A 166 6.64 5.86 -9.31
C VAL A 166 7.21 4.76 -8.42
N SER A 167 6.66 3.55 -8.51
CA SER A 167 7.16 2.42 -7.73
C SER A 167 7.14 1.13 -8.54
N GLY A 168 8.18 0.31 -8.36
CA GLY A 168 8.21 -1.09 -8.79
C GLY A 168 8.26 -2.04 -7.60
N ASN A 169 7.78 -3.28 -7.76
CA ASN A 169 7.88 -4.34 -6.74
C ASN A 169 7.42 -3.89 -5.34
N LEU A 170 6.15 -3.49 -5.26
CA LEU A 170 5.54 -2.89 -4.08
C LEU A 170 4.73 -3.91 -3.29
N THR A 171 4.88 -3.90 -1.97
CA THR A 171 4.00 -4.61 -1.03
C THR A 171 3.50 -3.62 0.01
N ILE A 172 2.18 -3.42 0.08
CA ILE A 172 1.52 -2.64 1.13
C ILE A 172 0.68 -3.60 1.96
N ILE A 173 0.91 -3.63 3.26
CA ILE A 173 0.13 -4.41 4.22
C ILE A 173 -0.51 -3.42 5.18
N GLY A 174 -1.84 -3.40 5.23
CA GLY A 174 -2.57 -2.49 6.09
C GLY A 174 -2.31 -2.73 7.59
N SER A 175 -2.77 -1.80 8.44
CA SER A 175 -2.61 -1.96 9.89
C SER A 175 -3.54 -3.04 10.44
N GLU A 176 -3.08 -3.76 11.46
CA GLU A 176 -3.93 -4.69 12.22
C GLU A 176 -4.97 -3.97 13.10
N SER A 177 -4.88 -2.65 13.23
CA SER A 177 -5.86 -1.86 13.96
C SER A 177 -7.17 -1.73 13.18
N GLU A 178 -8.32 -1.67 13.85
CA GLU A 178 -9.67 -1.57 13.29
C GLU A 178 -9.94 -0.28 12.46
N LYS A 179 -8.88 0.45 12.09
CA LYS A 179 -8.94 1.72 11.39
C LYS A 179 -9.13 1.53 9.89
N THR A 180 -9.64 2.58 9.25
CA THR A 180 -9.87 2.66 7.81
C THR A 180 -8.56 2.74 7.03
N THR A 181 -7.87 1.60 6.86
CA THR A 181 -6.62 1.58 6.10
C THR A 181 -6.89 1.66 4.59
N THR A 182 -6.18 2.54 3.89
CA THR A 182 -6.19 2.64 2.43
C THR A 182 -4.83 2.23 1.86
N GLY A 183 -4.81 1.37 0.84
CA GLY A 183 -3.54 1.00 0.20
C GLY A 183 -2.88 2.21 -0.45
N ILE A 184 -3.53 2.79 -1.46
CA ILE A 184 -3.01 3.94 -2.20
C ILE A 184 -4.13 4.96 -2.42
N LYS A 185 -3.85 6.21 -2.07
CA LYS A 185 -4.75 7.34 -2.30
C LYS A 185 -4.09 8.37 -3.21
N ALA A 186 -4.81 8.76 -4.27
CA ALA A 186 -4.39 9.79 -5.21
C ALA A 186 -5.53 10.80 -5.41
N SER A 187 -5.24 12.10 -5.30
CA SER A 187 -6.23 13.17 -5.49
C SER A 187 -5.70 14.32 -6.35
N ASN A 188 -6.61 15.15 -6.88
CA ASN A 188 -6.30 16.42 -7.55
C ASN A 188 -5.24 16.26 -8.65
N ASN A 189 -5.58 15.53 -9.72
CA ASN A 189 -4.73 15.28 -10.90
C ASN A 189 -3.36 14.61 -10.66
N SER A 190 -3.07 14.19 -9.42
CA SER A 190 -1.86 13.43 -9.09
C SER A 190 -1.79 12.08 -9.81
N LYS A 191 -0.59 11.51 -9.85
CA LYS A 191 -0.27 10.32 -10.66
C LYS A 191 0.51 9.29 -9.84
N VAL A 192 0.01 8.07 -9.78
CA VAL A 192 0.79 6.93 -9.27
C VAL A 192 1.00 5.93 -10.40
N GLU A 193 2.26 5.58 -10.67
CA GLU A 193 2.63 4.55 -11.64
C GLU A 193 3.25 3.36 -10.91
N LEU A 194 2.52 2.25 -10.89
CA LEU A 194 2.90 1.00 -10.25
C LEU A 194 3.22 -0.03 -11.32
N ASN A 195 4.47 -0.48 -11.35
CA ASN A 195 4.96 -1.43 -12.35
C ASN A 195 5.47 -2.71 -11.67
N ARG A 196 5.53 -3.82 -12.40
CA ARG A 196 6.00 -5.13 -11.91
C ARG A 196 5.08 -5.70 -10.81
N LYS A 197 5.60 -6.55 -9.92
CA LYS A 197 4.78 -7.26 -8.93
C LYS A 197 4.27 -6.31 -7.84
N ILE A 198 2.97 -6.04 -7.83
CA ILE A 198 2.31 -5.23 -6.80
C ILE A 198 1.43 -6.11 -5.90
N THR A 199 1.49 -5.91 -4.59
CA THR A 199 0.63 -6.58 -3.62
C THR A 199 0.10 -5.55 -2.63
N ILE A 200 -1.21 -5.41 -2.54
CA ILE A 200 -1.89 -4.59 -1.53
C ILE A 200 -2.81 -5.52 -0.75
N GLU A 201 -2.60 -5.67 0.55
CA GLU A 201 -3.36 -6.61 1.38
C GLU A 201 -3.72 -6.05 2.75
N LYS A 202 -4.74 -6.66 3.37
CA LYS A 202 -5.24 -6.30 4.71
C LYS A 202 -5.65 -4.82 4.82
N VAL A 203 -6.23 -4.26 3.77
CA VAL A 203 -6.72 -2.88 3.74
C VAL A 203 -8.24 -2.83 3.75
N VAL A 204 -8.82 -1.69 4.14
CA VAL A 204 -10.25 -1.42 3.99
C VAL A 204 -10.56 -1.07 2.54
N ASN A 205 -9.81 -0.11 2.00
CA ASN A 205 -9.86 0.27 0.58
C ASN A 205 -8.53 -0.01 -0.09
N GLY A 206 -8.54 -0.70 -1.24
CA GLY A 206 -7.33 -0.97 -2.00
C GLY A 206 -6.75 0.31 -2.60
N LEU A 207 -7.52 0.90 -3.52
CA LEU A 207 -7.18 2.15 -4.21
C LEU A 207 -8.29 3.18 -4.03
N ASP A 208 -7.92 4.43 -3.77
CA ASP A 208 -8.82 5.59 -3.68
C ASP A 208 -8.33 6.69 -4.64
N ILE A 209 -9.04 6.86 -5.77
CA ILE A 209 -8.70 7.77 -6.85
C ILE A 209 -9.73 8.88 -6.93
N GLN A 210 -9.31 10.13 -6.72
CA GLN A 210 -10.20 11.27 -6.60
C GLN A 210 -9.81 12.43 -7.54
N ASN A 211 -10.81 13.20 -7.99
CA ASN A 211 -10.62 14.53 -8.61
C ASN A 211 -9.58 14.55 -9.73
N GLY A 212 -9.82 13.78 -10.80
CA GLY A 212 -8.94 13.72 -11.98
C GLY A 212 -7.60 12.99 -11.78
N ALA A 213 -7.26 12.56 -10.56
CA ALA A 213 -6.06 11.79 -10.29
C ALA A 213 -6.07 10.44 -11.01
N THR A 214 -4.88 9.86 -11.17
CA THR A 214 -4.70 8.57 -11.83
C THR A 214 -3.79 7.68 -11.02
N ILE A 215 -4.17 6.41 -10.95
CA ILE A 215 -3.25 5.35 -10.55
C ILE A 215 -3.21 4.41 -11.75
N LYS A 216 -2.03 4.04 -12.22
CA LYS A 216 -1.81 2.96 -13.19
C LYS A 216 -1.19 1.78 -12.45
N MET A 217 -1.76 0.59 -12.63
CA MET A 217 -1.27 -0.64 -12.01
C MET A 217 -1.25 -1.74 -13.06
N THR A 218 -0.07 -2.30 -13.29
CA THR A 218 0.18 -3.43 -14.19
C THR A 218 0.69 -4.60 -13.37
N ASP A 219 0.00 -5.73 -13.46
CA ASP A 219 0.22 -6.94 -12.67
C ASP A 219 0.03 -6.73 -11.15
N GLY A 220 -0.45 -7.78 -10.48
CA GLY A 220 -0.49 -7.83 -9.02
C GLY A 220 -1.87 -8.08 -8.44
N SER A 221 -1.96 -7.94 -7.12
CA SER A 221 -3.16 -8.26 -6.36
C SER A 221 -3.54 -7.16 -5.38
N ILE A 222 -4.84 -7.01 -5.19
CA ILE A 222 -5.47 -6.16 -4.19
C ILE A 222 -6.41 -7.02 -3.37
N THR A 223 -6.24 -6.96 -2.06
CA THR A 223 -7.04 -7.71 -1.11
C THR A 223 -7.60 -6.74 -0.08
N ALA A 224 -8.89 -6.42 -0.21
CA ALA A 224 -9.57 -5.35 0.54
C ALA A 224 -10.81 -5.87 1.26
N SER A 225 -11.20 -5.24 2.38
CA SER A 225 -12.40 -5.64 3.13
C SER A 225 -13.67 -4.90 2.70
N GLN A 226 -13.56 -3.70 2.13
CA GLN A 226 -14.71 -2.88 1.73
C GLN A 226 -14.74 -2.62 0.22
N ILE A 227 -13.72 -1.94 -0.32
CA ILE A 227 -13.66 -1.61 -1.76
C ILE A 227 -12.29 -1.94 -2.32
N GLY A 228 -12.25 -2.71 -3.41
CA GLY A 228 -11.00 -3.00 -4.11
C GLY A 228 -10.39 -1.76 -4.76
N ALA A 229 -11.14 -1.07 -5.62
CA ALA A 229 -10.74 0.21 -6.17
C ALA A 229 -11.93 1.18 -6.34
N LEU A 230 -11.76 2.39 -5.80
CA LEU A 230 -12.72 3.48 -5.80
C LEU A 230 -12.24 4.60 -6.72
N PHE A 231 -13.09 5.04 -7.65
CA PHE A 231 -12.87 6.18 -8.52
C PHE A 231 -13.99 7.19 -8.27
N ASN A 232 -13.64 8.40 -7.87
CA ASN A 232 -14.59 9.48 -7.60
C ASN A 232 -14.17 10.75 -8.36
N ALA A 233 -15.03 11.22 -9.27
CA ALA A 233 -14.76 12.38 -10.11
C ALA A 233 -13.42 12.29 -10.86
N SER A 234 -12.99 11.07 -11.23
CA SER A 234 -11.77 10.81 -11.99
C SER A 234 -12.10 10.52 -13.46
N LYS A 235 -12.44 11.58 -14.19
CA LYS A 235 -12.73 11.53 -15.64
C LYS A 235 -11.43 11.51 -16.46
N ASN A 236 -10.59 10.53 -16.21
CA ASN A 236 -9.28 10.42 -16.83
C ASN A 236 -9.15 9.06 -17.55
N ASP A 237 -8.93 9.08 -18.86
CA ASP A 237 -8.77 7.89 -19.70
C ASP A 237 -7.49 7.09 -19.39
N LYS A 238 -6.62 7.65 -18.54
CA LYS A 238 -5.41 7.00 -18.02
C LYS A 238 -5.65 6.16 -16.77
N ASN A 239 -6.87 6.12 -16.23
CA ASN A 239 -7.26 5.15 -15.19
C ASN A 239 -7.29 3.73 -15.77
N LYS A 240 -6.10 3.14 -15.90
CA LYS A 240 -5.88 1.83 -16.52
C LYS A 240 -5.41 0.82 -15.50
N ARG A 241 -6.05 -0.34 -15.51
CA ARG A 241 -5.65 -1.54 -14.77
C ARG A 241 -5.35 -2.65 -15.74
N GLU A 242 -4.26 -3.36 -15.54
CA GLU A 242 -3.85 -4.47 -16.41
C GLU A 242 -3.39 -5.65 -15.57
N ASN A 243 -3.97 -6.83 -15.79
CA ASN A 243 -3.63 -8.09 -15.10
C ASN A 243 -3.71 -7.99 -13.56
N VAL A 244 -4.72 -7.30 -13.04
CA VAL A 244 -4.90 -7.12 -11.59
C VAL A 244 -5.96 -8.07 -11.07
N THR A 245 -5.67 -8.80 -9.99
CA THR A 245 -6.67 -9.55 -9.23
C THR A 245 -7.12 -8.76 -8.01
N ILE A 246 -8.42 -8.67 -7.79
CA ILE A 246 -9.04 -7.97 -6.67
C ILE A 246 -9.92 -8.98 -5.93
N SER A 247 -9.68 -9.18 -4.63
CA SER A 247 -10.45 -10.11 -3.80
C SER A 247 -10.78 -9.52 -2.43
N SER A 248 -11.69 -10.18 -1.71
CA SER A 248 -11.77 -9.95 -0.27
C SER A 248 -10.59 -10.61 0.43
N GLY A 249 -10.18 -10.04 1.57
CA GLY A 249 -9.06 -10.56 2.38
C GLY A 249 -9.43 -11.47 3.53
N LYS A 250 -10.71 -11.83 3.63
CA LYS A 250 -11.23 -12.66 4.71
C LYS A 250 -11.97 -13.83 4.09
N ASP A 251 -11.64 -15.04 4.55
CA ASP A 251 -12.25 -16.26 4.07
C ASP A 251 -13.79 -16.16 4.15
N ASN A 252 -14.45 -16.42 3.02
CA ASN A 252 -15.91 -16.39 2.83
C ASN A 252 -16.61 -15.04 3.05
N ALA A 253 -15.89 -13.97 3.41
CA ALA A 253 -16.47 -12.63 3.47
C ALA A 253 -16.49 -11.99 2.09
N PHE A 254 -17.52 -11.22 1.80
CA PHE A 254 -17.60 -10.43 0.57
C PHE A 254 -17.21 -8.99 0.87
N MET A 255 -16.36 -8.39 0.03
CA MET A 255 -16.22 -6.94 0.01
C MET A 255 -17.50 -6.31 -0.54
N ASP A 256 -17.77 -5.05 -0.24
CA ASP A 256 -18.94 -4.35 -0.77
C ASP A 256 -18.84 -4.24 -2.30
N LYS A 257 -17.71 -3.71 -2.80
CA LYS A 257 -17.50 -3.50 -4.23
C LYS A 257 -16.08 -3.90 -4.64
N GLY A 258 -15.94 -4.68 -5.71
CA GLY A 258 -14.63 -4.89 -6.32
C GLY A 258 -14.11 -3.60 -6.94
N LEU A 259 -14.93 -3.01 -7.80
CA LEU A 259 -14.65 -1.75 -8.49
C LEU A 259 -15.86 -0.82 -8.38
N ASN A 260 -15.62 0.43 -7.98
CA ASN A 260 -16.65 1.45 -7.89
C ASN A 260 -16.20 2.71 -8.64
N ALA A 261 -16.91 3.08 -9.70
CA ALA A 261 -16.70 4.31 -10.43
C ALA A 261 -17.90 5.24 -10.22
N ASP A 262 -17.64 6.43 -9.70
CA ASP A 262 -18.59 7.51 -9.53
C ASP A 262 -18.10 8.73 -10.31
N LYS A 263 -18.90 9.21 -11.26
CA LYS A 263 -18.53 10.33 -12.14
C LYS A 263 -17.15 10.17 -12.80
N SER A 264 -16.81 8.96 -13.22
CA SER A 264 -15.43 8.59 -13.59
C SER A 264 -15.34 7.82 -14.91
N THR A 265 -14.14 7.79 -15.50
CA THR A 265 -13.82 6.99 -16.68
C THR A 265 -12.74 5.98 -16.33
N VAL A 266 -12.96 4.70 -16.62
CA VAL A 266 -12.06 3.61 -16.21
C VAL A 266 -11.91 2.58 -17.34
N ALA A 267 -10.67 2.13 -17.57
CA ALA A 267 -10.36 1.04 -18.49
C ALA A 267 -9.72 -0.14 -17.73
N LEU A 268 -10.27 -1.33 -17.91
CA LEU A 268 -9.88 -2.55 -17.23
C LEU A 268 -9.44 -3.59 -18.26
N ASN A 269 -8.17 -3.98 -18.24
CA ASN A 269 -7.62 -5.01 -19.11
C ASN A 269 -7.26 -6.25 -18.27
N ASN A 270 -7.88 -7.39 -18.56
CA ASN A 270 -7.63 -8.64 -17.86
C ASN A 270 -7.69 -8.52 -16.33
N VAL A 271 -8.70 -7.82 -15.81
CA VAL A 271 -8.89 -7.64 -14.37
C VAL A 271 -9.79 -8.75 -13.82
N GLY A 272 -9.39 -9.34 -12.71
CA GLY A 272 -10.16 -10.31 -11.96
C GLY A 272 -10.78 -9.68 -10.71
N VAL A 273 -12.08 -9.89 -10.47
CA VAL A 273 -12.74 -9.55 -9.20
C VAL A 273 -13.43 -10.79 -8.64
N THR A 274 -13.06 -11.18 -7.42
CA THR A 274 -13.69 -12.28 -6.68
C THR A 274 -14.18 -11.83 -5.31
N GLN A 275 -15.18 -12.53 -4.77
CA GLN A 275 -15.69 -12.28 -3.40
C GLN A 275 -16.13 -10.82 -3.15
N ALA A 276 -16.91 -10.25 -4.07
CA ALA A 276 -17.56 -8.95 -3.89
C ALA A 276 -19.09 -9.09 -3.90
N ASN A 277 -19.82 -8.23 -3.20
CA ASN A 277 -21.26 -8.12 -3.36
C ASN A 277 -21.56 -7.57 -4.77
N THR A 278 -20.94 -6.45 -5.12
CA THR A 278 -20.93 -5.93 -6.49
C THR A 278 -19.55 -6.06 -7.13
N GLY A 279 -19.45 -6.77 -8.26
CA GLY A 279 -18.18 -6.91 -8.99
C GLY A 279 -17.67 -5.57 -9.53
N ILE A 280 -18.49 -4.94 -10.39
CA ILE A 280 -18.26 -3.61 -10.98
C ILE A 280 -19.51 -2.76 -10.76
N LEU A 281 -19.33 -1.55 -10.22
CA LEU A 281 -20.35 -0.49 -10.17
C LEU A 281 -19.90 0.73 -10.98
N ALA A 282 -20.77 1.22 -11.86
CA ALA A 282 -20.67 2.53 -12.50
C ALA A 282 -21.87 3.40 -12.10
N ASN A 283 -21.58 4.60 -11.59
CA ASN A 283 -22.56 5.56 -11.10
C ASN A 283 -22.30 6.99 -11.62
N ASP A 284 -23.36 7.81 -11.65
CA ASP A 284 -23.33 9.24 -12.02
C ASP A 284 -22.57 9.53 -13.32
N SER A 285 -23.10 9.08 -14.46
CA SER A 285 -22.49 9.26 -15.78
C SER A 285 -21.07 8.67 -15.91
N SER A 286 -20.79 7.57 -15.20
CA SER A 286 -19.50 6.88 -15.32
C SER A 286 -19.41 6.05 -16.59
N VAL A 287 -18.19 5.89 -17.11
CA VAL A 287 -17.89 5.06 -18.27
C VAL A 287 -16.82 4.04 -17.92
N ILE A 288 -17.15 2.75 -17.99
CA ILE A 288 -16.20 1.66 -17.76
C ILE A 288 -16.08 0.82 -19.02
N THR A 289 -14.84 0.56 -19.47
CA THR A 289 -14.53 -0.38 -20.54
C THR A 289 -13.74 -1.56 -20.00
N VAL A 290 -14.16 -2.78 -20.35
CA VAL A 290 -13.56 -4.02 -19.89
C VAL A 290 -13.13 -4.87 -21.08
N THR A 291 -11.84 -5.23 -21.10
CA THR A 291 -11.25 -6.13 -22.09
C THR A 291 -10.68 -7.37 -21.41
N GLY A 292 -11.37 -8.51 -21.50
CA GLY A 292 -11.02 -9.74 -20.79
C GLY A 292 -11.24 -9.68 -19.27
N GLY A 293 -10.66 -10.64 -18.56
CA GLY A 293 -10.77 -10.75 -17.10
C GLY A 293 -12.01 -11.53 -16.64
N SER A 294 -12.20 -11.61 -15.32
CA SER A 294 -13.30 -12.37 -14.70
C SER A 294 -13.92 -11.62 -13.54
N PHE A 295 -15.25 -11.52 -13.50
CA PHE A 295 -15.95 -10.79 -12.43
C PHE A 295 -17.01 -11.69 -11.80
N SER A 296 -16.93 -11.83 -10.47
CA SER A 296 -17.96 -12.46 -9.66
C SER A 296 -18.55 -11.46 -8.67
N GLY A 297 -19.87 -11.42 -8.61
CA GLY A 297 -20.62 -10.65 -7.62
C GLY A 297 -21.68 -11.52 -6.95
N LYS A 298 -21.88 -11.36 -5.64
CA LYS A 298 -22.96 -12.04 -4.92
C LYS A 298 -24.32 -11.46 -5.30
N THR A 299 -24.45 -10.13 -5.30
CA THR A 299 -25.70 -9.42 -5.62
C THR A 299 -25.76 -8.98 -7.07
N ASP A 300 -24.69 -8.36 -7.57
CA ASP A 300 -24.61 -7.85 -8.94
C ASP A 300 -23.19 -8.06 -9.49
N TRP A 301 -23.02 -8.68 -10.66
CA TRP A 301 -21.65 -8.78 -11.21
C TRP A 301 -21.22 -7.45 -11.79
N VAL A 302 -22.12 -6.85 -12.58
CA VAL A 302 -21.91 -5.60 -13.28
C VAL A 302 -23.16 -4.75 -13.13
N TYR A 303 -23.03 -3.61 -12.48
CA TYR A 303 -24.11 -2.69 -12.18
C TYR A 303 -23.81 -1.31 -12.77
N ALA A 304 -24.63 -0.86 -13.71
CA ALA A 304 -24.60 0.52 -14.22
C ALA A 304 -25.84 1.28 -13.73
N LYS A 305 -25.66 2.45 -13.12
CA LYS A 305 -26.79 3.32 -12.75
C LYS A 305 -26.56 4.80 -13.07
N GLN A 306 -27.65 5.58 -13.10
CA GLN A 306 -27.63 7.03 -13.29
C GLN A 306 -26.82 7.46 -14.52
N ASP A 307 -27.33 7.19 -15.73
CA ASP A 307 -26.71 7.55 -17.01
C ASP A 307 -25.32 6.91 -17.26
N SER A 308 -24.94 5.89 -16.48
CA SER A 308 -23.62 5.24 -16.62
C SER A 308 -23.58 4.17 -17.69
N THR A 309 -22.41 3.98 -18.32
CA THR A 309 -22.19 2.97 -19.37
C THR A 309 -21.08 2.01 -18.98
N ILE A 310 -21.33 0.71 -19.13
CA ILE A 310 -20.31 -0.34 -19.00
C ILE A 310 -20.26 -1.15 -20.31
N ALA A 311 -19.08 -1.19 -20.92
CA ALA A 311 -18.80 -1.97 -22.12
C ALA A 311 -17.90 -3.17 -21.77
N LEU A 312 -18.37 -4.38 -22.11
CA LEU A 312 -17.68 -5.65 -21.90
C LEU A 312 -17.36 -6.30 -23.25
N ASP A 313 -16.13 -6.76 -23.42
CA ASP A 313 -15.75 -7.53 -24.61
C ASP A 313 -16.18 -9.02 -24.52
N GLU A 314 -15.90 -9.78 -25.58
CA GLU A 314 -16.21 -11.22 -25.66
C GLU A 314 -15.35 -12.08 -24.74
N LYS A 315 -14.16 -11.61 -24.34
CA LYS A 315 -13.22 -12.33 -23.48
C LYS A 315 -13.56 -12.19 -21.99
N THR A 316 -14.44 -11.26 -21.64
CA THR A 316 -14.87 -11.01 -20.27
C THR A 316 -15.72 -12.15 -19.74
N THR A 317 -15.23 -12.83 -18.70
CA THR A 317 -15.91 -13.93 -18.01
C THR A 317 -16.72 -13.41 -16.83
N LEU A 318 -17.94 -13.93 -16.64
CA LEU A 318 -18.83 -13.54 -15.56
C LEU A 318 -19.40 -14.80 -14.88
N THR A 319 -19.34 -14.87 -13.55
CA THR A 319 -19.75 -16.05 -12.77
C THR A 319 -20.57 -15.64 -11.54
N SER A 320 -21.71 -16.31 -11.29
CA SER A 320 -22.62 -16.01 -10.16
C SER A 320 -22.60 -17.06 -9.07
N SER A 321 -23.02 -16.64 -7.87
CA SER A 321 -23.70 -17.50 -6.91
C SER A 321 -25.21 -17.19 -6.81
N ASP A 322 -25.63 -15.93 -6.56
CA ASP A 322 -26.97 -15.69 -5.98
C ASP A 322 -27.76 -14.46 -6.49
N GLY A 323 -27.24 -13.64 -7.42
CA GLY A 323 -27.80 -12.33 -7.76
C GLY A 323 -28.05 -12.02 -9.25
N HIS A 324 -28.22 -10.74 -9.58
CA HIS A 324 -28.31 -10.26 -10.97
C HIS A 324 -26.96 -10.37 -11.67
N GLY A 325 -26.99 -10.85 -12.92
CA GLY A 325 -25.76 -10.93 -13.70
C GLY A 325 -25.29 -9.56 -14.19
N LEU A 326 -26.14 -8.94 -15.01
CA LEU A 326 -25.97 -7.59 -15.53
C LEU A 326 -27.19 -6.78 -15.10
N HIS A 327 -26.96 -5.65 -14.44
CA HIS A 327 -28.01 -4.79 -13.91
C HIS A 327 -27.80 -3.36 -14.41
N ALA A 328 -28.77 -2.82 -15.14
CA ALA A 328 -28.78 -1.41 -15.53
C ALA A 328 -30.00 -0.73 -14.89
N ASP A 329 -29.76 0.30 -14.07
CA ASP A 329 -30.81 1.04 -13.36
C ASP A 329 -30.80 2.53 -13.71
N GLY A 330 -31.97 3.09 -13.98
CA GLY A 330 -32.14 4.50 -14.33
C GLY A 330 -32.05 4.83 -15.83
N PRO A 331 -32.42 6.07 -16.19
CA PRO A 331 -32.44 6.53 -17.57
C PRO A 331 -31.02 6.47 -18.17
N LYS A 332 -30.95 6.11 -19.45
CA LYS A 332 -29.74 5.99 -20.30
C LYS A 332 -28.62 5.07 -19.78
N SER A 333 -28.72 4.51 -18.58
CA SER A 333 -27.81 3.50 -18.06
C SER A 333 -27.75 2.30 -19.00
N GLN A 334 -26.54 1.87 -19.35
CA GLN A 334 -26.33 0.85 -20.39
C GLN A 334 -25.24 -0.12 -19.99
N ILE A 335 -25.51 -1.41 -20.24
CA ILE A 335 -24.48 -2.44 -20.27
C ILE A 335 -24.48 -3.08 -21.66
N ALA A 336 -23.32 -3.03 -22.31
CA ALA A 336 -23.11 -3.64 -23.62
C ALA A 336 -22.10 -4.80 -23.51
N LYS A 337 -22.43 -5.94 -24.11
CA LYS A 337 -21.52 -7.09 -24.25
C LYS A 337 -21.49 -7.55 -25.71
N ASP A 338 -20.29 -7.82 -26.24
CA ASP A 338 -20.12 -8.33 -27.61
C ASP A 338 -20.70 -9.77 -27.77
N ARG A 339 -21.37 -10.05 -28.90
CA ARG A 339 -22.65 -10.81 -28.94
C ARG A 339 -22.63 -12.34 -29.00
N ARG A 340 -21.57 -13.06 -28.62
CA ARG A 340 -21.63 -14.55 -28.70
C ARG A 340 -22.22 -15.27 -27.48
N SER A 341 -22.37 -14.61 -26.31
CA SER A 341 -22.76 -15.31 -25.06
C SER A 341 -23.91 -14.67 -24.25
N CYS A 342 -24.69 -13.74 -24.80
CA CYS A 342 -25.84 -13.16 -24.08
C CYS A 342 -26.99 -14.18 -23.92
N LYS A 343 -27.00 -14.98 -22.84
CA LYS A 343 -28.13 -15.86 -22.46
C LYS A 343 -28.86 -15.34 -21.22
N ARG A 344 -29.61 -14.24 -21.35
CA ARG A 344 -30.87 -13.90 -20.65
C ARG A 344 -31.25 -12.45 -20.95
N LYS A 345 -32.54 -12.21 -21.20
CA LYS A 345 -33.12 -10.87 -21.30
C LYS A 345 -33.42 -10.35 -19.89
N THR A 346 -32.69 -9.34 -19.47
CA THR A 346 -33.13 -8.37 -18.44
C THR A 346 -33.10 -6.99 -19.07
N ASN A 347 -33.98 -6.09 -18.63
CA ASN A 347 -34.10 -4.72 -19.14
C ASN A 347 -32.75 -4.01 -19.10
N GLY A 348 -32.40 -3.28 -20.17
CA GLY A 348 -31.17 -2.46 -20.24
C GLY A 348 -29.90 -3.15 -20.78
N ILE A 349 -29.95 -4.44 -21.13
CA ILE A 349 -28.82 -5.13 -21.77
C ILE A 349 -28.88 -4.94 -23.30
N ILE A 350 -27.99 -4.10 -23.84
CA ILE A 350 -27.85 -3.92 -25.30
C ILE A 350 -26.71 -4.82 -25.78
N CYS A 351 -27.05 -6.04 -26.18
CA CYS A 351 -26.10 -6.86 -26.92
C CYS A 351 -25.98 -6.21 -28.34
N ARG A 352 -24.79 -5.88 -28.84
CA ARG A 352 -24.58 -5.34 -30.21
C ARG A 352 -23.96 -6.40 -31.11
N LYS A 353 -24.48 -6.62 -32.33
CA LYS A 353 -23.76 -7.39 -33.37
C LYS A 353 -22.79 -6.42 -34.03
N ARG A 354 -21.52 -6.79 -34.18
CA ARG A 354 -20.67 -6.15 -35.19
C ARG A 354 -21.08 -6.63 -36.58
#